data_AF-M0C1T7-F1
#
_entry.id   AF-M0C1T7-F1
#
_cell.length_a   1.000
_cell.length_b   1.000
_cell.length_c   1.000
_cell.angle_alpha   90.00
_cell.angle_beta   90.00
_cell.angle_gamma   90.00
#
_symmetry.space_group_name_H-M   'P 1'
#
loop_
_entity.id
_entity.type
_entity.pdbx_description
1 polymer ?
#
loop_
_entity_poly.entity_id
_entity_poly.type
_entity_poly.pdbx_seq_one_letter_code
_entity_poly.pdbx_strand_id
1 'polypeptide(L)' 'MYKYCLECDWQASTAGATTEAEVSEQAIEHFVETGHTIDSMRLPPPVILEN' A
#
# COMPACT_ATOMS: atom_id res chain seq x y z
N MET A 1 -5.89 0.78 -1.26
CA MET A 1 -4.83 -0.08 -0.69
C MET A 1 -3.80 0.80 0.01
N TYR A 2 -3.31 0.39 1.18
CA TYR A 2 -2.21 1.05 1.90
C TYR A 2 -1.07 0.05 2.05
N LYS A 3 0.15 0.44 1.66
CA LYS A 3 1.36 -0.37 1.83
C LYS A 3 2.38 0.41 2.64
N TYR A 4 3.07 -0.28 3.53
CA TYR A 4 4.07 0.34 4.39
C TYR A 4 5.20 -0.64 4.67
N CYS A 5 6.40 -0.10 4.80
CA CYS A 5 7.56 -0.87 5.17
C CYS A 5 7.59 -1.09 6.69
N LEU A 6 7.99 -2.27 7.13
CA LEU A 6 8.11 -2.60 8.55
C LEU A 6 9.49 -2.24 9.12
N GLU A 7 10.45 -1.94 8.25
CA GLU A 7 11.85 -1.72 8.62
C GLU A 7 12.26 -0.24 8.46
N CYS A 8 11.49 0.55 7.72
CA CYS A 8 11.74 1.98 7.53
C CYS A 8 10.43 2.77 7.39
N ASP A 9 10.53 4.10 7.35
CA ASP A 9 9.41 5.05 7.25
C ASP A 9 8.74 5.12 5.85
N TRP A 10 9.00 4.14 4.98
CA TRP A 10 8.43 4.13 3.64
C TRP A 10 6.95 3.70 3.67
N GLN A 11 6.09 4.46 2.98
CA GLN A 11 4.66 4.18 2.86
C GLN A 11 4.10 4.67 1.52
N ALA A 12 3.19 3.89 0.95
CA ALA A 12 2.49 4.18 -0.30
C ALA A 12 1.00 3.86 -0.18
N SER A 13 0.14 4.74 -0.71
CA SER A 13 -1.31 4.56 -0.58
C SER A 13 -2.06 5.02 -1.83
N THR A 14 -3.18 4.35 -2.10
CA THR A 14 -4.09 4.71 -3.20
C THR A 14 -5.09 5.80 -2.81
N ALA A 15 -4.87 6.50 -1.69
CA ALA A 15 -5.84 7.44 -1.12
C ALA A 15 -5.83 8.83 -1.80
N GLY A 16 -4.77 9.16 -2.55
CA GLY A 16 -4.63 10.47 -3.22
C GLY A 16 -5.04 10.45 -4.70
N ALA A 17 -4.26 9.75 -5.53
CA ALA A 17 -4.50 9.62 -6.97
C ALA A 17 -3.79 8.39 -7.58
N THR A 18 -3.07 7.63 -6.77
CA THR A 18 -2.23 6.51 -7.20
C THR A 18 -3.08 5.26 -7.34
N THR A 19 -2.94 4.57 -8.48
CA THR A 19 -3.65 3.30 -8.70
C THR A 19 -3.08 2.18 -7.83
N GLU A 20 -3.87 1.12 -7.59
CA GLU A 20 -3.38 -0.07 -6.89
C GLU A 20 -2.16 -0.71 -7.58
N ALA A 21 -2.08 -0.56 -8.91
CA ALA A 21 -0.96 -1.02 -9.73
C ALA A 21 0.32 -0.24 -9.38
N GLU A 22 0.27 1.09 -9.40
CA GLU A 22 1.42 1.94 -9.07
C GLU A 22 1.87 1.81 -7.61
N VAL A 23 0.94 1.67 -6.66
CA VAL A 23 1.30 1.40 -5.26
C VAL A 23 1.96 0.01 -5.14
N SER A 24 1.58 -0.93 -5.99
CA SER A 24 2.19 -2.25 -6.01
C SER A 24 3.56 -2.28 -6.67
N GLU A 25 3.75 -1.54 -7.75
CA GLU A 25 5.04 -1.38 -8.41
C GLU A 25 6.07 -0.76 -7.47
N GLN A 26 5.75 0.37 -6.85
CA GLN A 26 6.67 1.04 -5.91
C GLN A 26 7.02 0.15 -4.70
N ALA A 27 6.08 -0.68 -4.24
CA ALA A 27 6.38 -1.65 -3.18
C ALA A 27 7.35 -2.74 -3.66
N ILE A 28 7.17 -3.25 -4.88
CA ILE A 28 8.10 -4.25 -5.45
C ILE A 28 9.48 -3.63 -5.61
N GLU A 29 9.57 -2.41 -6.15
CA GLU A 29 10.84 -1.69 -6.29
C GLU A 29 11.53 -1.51 -4.94
N HIS A 30 10.81 -1.02 -3.92
CA HIS A 30 11.37 -0.86 -2.59
C HIS A 30 11.87 -2.18 -1.98
N PHE A 31 11.10 -3.26 -2.11
CA PHE A 31 11.51 -4.59 -1.66
C PHE A 31 12.77 -5.07 -2.40
N VAL A 32 12.87 -4.84 -3.71
CA VAL A 32 14.04 -5.28 -4.51
C VAL A 32 15.28 -4.46 -4.16
N GLU A 33 15.14 -3.15 -3.97
CA GLU A 33 16.27 -2.25 -3.68
C GLU A 33 16.79 -2.40 -2.25
N THR A 34 15.89 -2.59 -1.27
CA THR A 34 16.25 -2.57 0.16
C THR A 34 16.21 -3.94 0.81
N GLY A 35 15.48 -4.90 0.24
CA GLY A 35 15.19 -6.18 0.87
C GLY A 35 14.17 -6.09 2.01
N HIS A 36 13.57 -4.93 2.26
CA HIS A 36 12.69 -4.74 3.41
C HIS A 36 11.30 -5.32 3.20
N THR A 37 10.71 -5.82 4.28
CA THR A 37 9.37 -6.40 4.28
C THR A 37 8.29 -5.32 4.22
N ILE A 38 7.42 -5.41 3.23
CA ILE A 38 6.29 -4.49 3.02
C ILE A 38 4.98 -5.19 3.35
N ASP A 39 4.22 -4.60 4.27
CA ASP A 39 2.88 -5.04 4.61
C ASP A 39 1.83 -4.28 3.79
N SER A 40 0.73 -4.97 3.46
CA SER A 40 -0.36 -4.45 2.65
C SER A 40 -1.65 -4.43 3.46
N MET A 41 -2.00 -3.26 4.00
CA MET A 41 -3.29 -3.05 4.63
C MET A 41 -4.34 -2.75 3.57
N ARG A 42 -5.24 -3.72 3.37
CA ARG A 42 -6.47 -3.47 2.63
C ARG A 42 -7.41 -2.69 3.55
N LEU A 43 -7.71 -1.43 3.19
CA LEU A 43 -8.78 -0.68 3.85
C LEU A 43 -10.06 -1.53 3.81
N PRO A 44 -10.84 -1.60 4.91
CA PRO A 44 -12.10 -2.32 4.90
C PRO A 44 -12.97 -1.77 3.76
N PRO A 45 -13.73 -2.62 3.06
CA PRO A 45 -14.68 -2.12 2.07
C PRO A 45 -15.59 -1.08 2.75
N PRO A 46 -15.92 0.03 2.08
CA PRO A 46 -16.85 0.99 2.64
C PRO A 46 -18.12 0.23 3.01
N VAL A 47 -18.51 0.31 4.28
CA VAL A 47 -19.75 -0.30 4.75
C VAL A 47 -20.87 0.41 4.01
N ILE A 48 -21.45 -0.24 3.01
CA ILE A 48 -22.63 0.27 2.32
C ILE A 48 -23.74 0.19 3.37
N LEU A 49 -24.10 1.32 3.97
CA LEU A 49 -25.28 1.42 4.81
C LEU A 49 -26.48 1.42 3.87
N GLU A 50 -27.02 0.23 3.59
CA GLU A 50 -28.32 0.12 2.93
C GLU A 50 -29.41 0.53 3.94
N ASN A 51 -30.24 1.50 3.55
CA ASN A 51 -31.36 2.02 4.34
C ASN A 51 -32.66 1.32 3.97
#